data_AF-A0A949R958-F1
#
_entry.id   AF-A0A949R958-F1
#
_cell.length_a   1.000
_cell.length_b   1.000
_cell.length_c   1.000
_cell.angle_alpha   90.00
_cell.angle_beta   90.00
_cell.angle_gamma   90.00
#
_symmetry.space_group_name_H-M   'P 1'
#
loop_
_entity.id
_entity.type
_entity.pdbx_description
1 polymer ?
#
loop_
_entity_poly.entity_id
_entity_poly.type
_entity_poly.pdbx_seq_one_letter_code
_entity_poly.pdbx_strand_id
1 'polypeptide(L)'
;MTDLFAALYEWFGLLPYSRDMGDHLRGWDILCESYTGTPWYVYMGWLMFAVTGLLYAIQYHIWDRSSFNKKHHWWLVALAVAGVNFLIAFTIPFNAIQSGDHCPDLYLTVPDCLGFGFSNALWGFILFVVITTLPFPRRLSTNCRQTTFWKP
;
A
#
# COMPACT_ATOMS: atom_id res chain seq x y z
N MET A 1 -15.12 -12.24 0.22
CA MET A 1 -14.07 -11.46 0.94
C MET A 1 -13.30 -10.50 0.00
N THR A 2 -13.67 -10.40 -1.26
CA THR A 2 -13.13 -9.44 -2.25
C THR A 2 -13.57 -8.00 -2.00
N ASP A 3 -14.75 -7.82 -1.39
CA ASP A 3 -15.37 -6.50 -1.25
C ASP A 3 -14.72 -5.62 -0.18
N LEU A 4 -14.07 -6.21 0.84
CA LEU A 4 -13.46 -5.40 1.91
C LEU A 4 -12.29 -4.57 1.39
N PHE A 5 -11.35 -5.20 0.67
CA PHE A 5 -10.19 -4.50 0.14
C PHE A 5 -10.59 -3.57 -1.00
N ALA A 6 -11.52 -3.98 -1.88
CA ALA A 6 -12.07 -3.08 -2.88
C ALA A 6 -12.71 -1.84 -2.24
N ALA A 7 -13.56 -2.02 -1.22
CA ALA A 7 -14.17 -0.91 -0.48
C ALA A 7 -13.13 -0.04 0.25
N LEU A 8 -12.02 -0.63 0.74
CA LEU A 8 -10.93 0.12 1.36
C LEU A 8 -10.22 1.02 0.33
N TYR A 9 -9.84 0.47 -0.81
CA TYR A 9 -9.13 1.22 -1.86
C TYR A 9 -10.04 2.25 -2.57
N GLU A 10 -11.34 2.00 -2.61
CA GLU A 10 -12.34 2.90 -3.19
C GLU A 10 -13.00 3.83 -2.16
N TRP A 11 -12.57 3.78 -0.89
CA TRP A 11 -13.15 4.58 0.20
C TRP A 11 -13.12 6.08 -0.08
N PHE A 12 -12.06 6.56 -0.74
CA PHE A 12 -11.91 7.96 -1.13
C PHE A 12 -12.54 8.28 -2.50
N GLY A 13 -13.32 7.34 -3.06
CA GLY A 13 -13.80 7.35 -4.43
C GLY A 13 -12.78 6.77 -5.42
N LEU A 14 -13.21 6.51 -6.66
CA LEU A 14 -12.35 6.13 -7.81
C LEU A 14 -11.42 7.28 -8.26
N LEU A 15 -11.07 8.20 -7.36
CA LEU A 15 -10.02 9.16 -7.56
C LEU A 15 -8.84 8.65 -6.72
N PRO A 16 -7.75 8.17 -7.34
CA PRO A 16 -7.17 8.66 -8.60
C PRO A 16 -7.11 7.67 -9.80
N TYR A 17 -7.91 6.60 -9.89
CA TYR A 17 -7.84 5.62 -11.00
C TYR A 17 -9.22 5.23 -11.55
N SER A 18 -9.30 4.93 -12.84
CA SER A 18 -10.56 4.66 -13.56
C SER A 18 -11.36 3.46 -13.02
N ARG A 19 -12.65 3.42 -13.37
CA ARG A 19 -13.51 2.28 -13.05
C ARG A 19 -13.00 0.99 -13.69
N ASP A 20 -12.51 1.06 -14.93
CA ASP A 20 -11.95 -0.07 -15.67
C ASP A 20 -10.74 -0.66 -14.95
N MET A 21 -9.87 0.19 -14.38
CA MET A 21 -8.79 -0.27 -13.50
C MET A 21 -9.34 -0.95 -12.24
N GLY A 22 -10.40 -0.41 -11.64
CA GLY A 22 -11.08 -1.07 -10.52
C GLY A 22 -11.63 -2.46 -10.87
N ASP A 23 -12.18 -2.64 -12.07
CA ASP A 23 -12.67 -3.93 -12.54
C ASP A 23 -11.52 -4.91 -12.81
N HIS A 24 -10.42 -4.46 -13.42
CA HIS A 24 -9.21 -5.26 -13.54
C HIS A 24 -8.68 -5.71 -12.17
N LEU A 25 -8.63 -4.79 -11.19
CA LEU A 25 -8.13 -5.08 -9.84
C LEU A 25 -9.04 -6.01 -9.02
N ARG A 26 -10.34 -6.04 -9.33
CA ARG A 26 -11.30 -7.03 -8.79
C ARG A 26 -11.08 -8.44 -9.34
N GLY A 27 -10.27 -8.59 -10.39
CA GLY A 27 -10.00 -9.86 -11.05
C GLY A 27 -10.91 -10.10 -12.25
N TRP A 28 -11.27 -9.05 -13.00
CA TRP A 28 -11.91 -9.22 -14.30
C TRP A 28 -10.99 -10.02 -15.23
N ASP A 29 -11.50 -11.14 -15.75
CA ASP A 29 -10.72 -12.10 -16.51
C ASP A 29 -10.26 -11.53 -17.86
N ILE A 30 -9.16 -12.07 -18.38
CA ILE A 30 -8.55 -11.65 -19.65
C ILE A 30 -9.49 -11.91 -20.83
N LEU A 31 -10.37 -12.91 -20.72
CA LEU A 31 -11.41 -13.20 -21.73
C LEU A 31 -12.62 -12.26 -21.65
N CYS A 32 -12.65 -11.33 -20.70
CA CYS A 32 -13.74 -10.36 -20.51
C CYS A 32 -15.12 -10.95 -20.14
N GLU A 33 -15.17 -12.19 -19.63
CA GLU A 33 -16.45 -12.88 -19.38
C GLU A 33 -16.93 -12.78 -17.92
N SER A 34 -16.00 -12.83 -16.95
CA SER A 34 -16.36 -12.85 -15.53
C SER A 34 -15.20 -12.46 -14.60
N TYR A 35 -15.48 -12.27 -13.31
CA TYR A 35 -14.48 -11.99 -12.27
C TYR A 35 -13.77 -13.27 -11.77
N THR A 36 -13.22 -14.06 -12.68
CA THR A 36 -12.45 -15.29 -12.37
C THR A 36 -10.94 -15.11 -12.40
N GLY A 37 -10.47 -13.92 -12.81
CA GLY A 37 -9.07 -13.55 -12.82
C GLY A 37 -8.49 -13.33 -11.42
N THR A 38 -7.23 -12.90 -11.38
CA THR A 38 -6.49 -12.69 -10.13
C THR A 38 -7.07 -11.51 -9.33
N PRO A 39 -7.54 -11.71 -8.07
CA PRO A 39 -8.11 -10.63 -7.26
C PRO A 39 -7.01 -9.73 -6.66
N TRP A 40 -6.45 -8.85 -7.48
CA TRP A 40 -5.33 -7.99 -7.13
C TRP A 40 -5.57 -7.13 -5.89
N TYR A 41 -6.79 -6.62 -5.67
CA TYR A 41 -7.11 -5.86 -4.45
C TYR A 41 -6.78 -6.62 -3.16
N VAL A 42 -7.04 -7.92 -3.11
CA VAL A 42 -6.79 -8.74 -1.93
C VAL A 42 -5.29 -8.91 -1.72
N TYR A 43 -4.56 -9.24 -2.78
CA TYR A 43 -3.11 -9.40 -2.71
C TYR A 43 -2.41 -8.11 -2.31
N MET A 44 -2.81 -6.98 -2.89
CA MET A 44 -2.26 -5.67 -2.58
C MET A 44 -2.53 -5.26 -1.14
N GLY A 45 -3.75 -5.51 -0.65
CA GLY A 45 -4.10 -5.24 0.74
C GLY A 45 -3.20 -6.00 1.72
N TRP A 46 -3.04 -7.31 1.53
CA TRP A 46 -2.17 -8.11 2.39
C TRP A 46 -0.69 -7.72 2.28
N LEU A 47 -0.20 -7.44 1.06
CA LEU A 47 1.16 -6.95 0.84
C LEU A 47 1.40 -5.62 1.55
N MET A 48 0.43 -4.71 1.52
CA MET A 48 0.50 -3.43 2.23
C MET A 48 0.65 -3.62 3.74
N PHE A 49 -0.14 -4.52 4.34
CA PHE A 49 0.01 -4.88 5.75
C PHE A 49 1.38 -5.48 6.05
N ALA A 50 1.86 -6.41 5.22
CA ALA A 50 3.14 -7.08 5.40
C ALA A 50 4.33 -6.11 5.29
N VAL A 51 4.37 -5.27 4.25
CA VAL A 51 5.44 -4.27 4.03
C VAL A 51 5.45 -3.24 5.15
N THR A 52 4.28 -2.70 5.51
CA THR A 52 4.17 -1.71 6.56
C THR A 52 4.58 -2.28 7.92
N GLY A 53 4.15 -3.51 8.22
CA GLY A 53 4.54 -4.23 9.44
C GLY A 53 6.04 -4.53 9.51
N LEU A 54 6.65 -4.95 8.39
CA LEU A 54 8.09 -5.20 8.32
C LEU A 54 8.91 -3.94 8.55
N LEU A 55 8.57 -2.83 7.87
CA LEU A 55 9.28 -1.56 8.03
C LEU A 55 9.08 -0.95 9.42
N TYR A 56 7.89 -1.13 10.01
CA TYR A 56 7.65 -0.83 11.42
C TYR A 56 8.59 -1.63 12.34
N ALA A 57 8.69 -2.95 12.13
CA ALA A 57 9.55 -3.79 12.95
C ALA A 57 11.03 -3.41 12.81
N ILE A 58 11.47 -3.08 11.59
CA ILE A 58 12.81 -2.58 11.33
C ILE A 58 13.06 -1.29 12.13
N GLN A 59 12.15 -0.32 12.07
CA GLN A 59 12.28 0.96 12.76
C GLN A 59 12.37 0.81 14.29
N TYR A 60 11.48 0.02 14.89
CA TYR A 60 11.29 0.02 16.35
C TYR A 60 12.01 -1.12 17.08
N HIS A 61 12.41 -2.19 16.38
CA HIS A 61 13.02 -3.38 17.00
C HIS A 61 14.41 -3.72 16.47
N ILE A 62 14.79 -3.28 15.25
CA ILE A 62 16.10 -3.62 14.66
C ILE A 62 17.02 -2.39 14.64
N TRP A 63 16.54 -1.27 14.08
CA TRP A 63 17.29 -0.01 13.96
C TRP A 63 17.00 0.94 15.12
N ASP A 64 16.81 0.40 16.31
CA ASP A 64 16.48 1.17 17.50
C ASP A 64 17.75 1.74 18.17
N ARG A 65 18.47 2.64 17.50
CA ARG A 65 19.72 3.24 17.99
C ARG A 65 19.49 4.65 18.56
N SER A 66 20.09 4.95 19.71
CA SER A 66 19.97 6.26 20.39
C SER A 66 20.65 7.43 19.68
N SER A 67 21.61 7.15 18.79
CA SER A 67 22.44 8.17 18.12
C SER A 67 21.74 8.88 16.96
N PHE A 68 20.61 8.36 16.47
CA PHE A 68 19.89 8.97 15.35
C PHE A 68 18.91 10.04 15.83
N ASN A 69 18.77 11.10 15.02
CA ASN A 69 17.72 12.08 15.20
C ASN A 69 16.36 11.40 14.95
N LYS A 70 15.64 11.12 16.04
CA LYS A 70 14.40 10.32 16.06
C LYS A 70 13.35 10.83 15.08
N LYS A 71 13.24 12.16 14.93
CA LYS A 71 12.34 12.83 13.99
C LYS A 71 12.65 12.48 12.54
N HIS A 72 13.91 12.59 12.15
CA HIS A 72 14.34 12.29 10.78
C HIS A 72 14.21 10.81 10.48
N HIS A 73 14.53 9.96 11.46
CA HIS A 73 14.42 8.52 11.32
C HIS A 73 12.97 8.08 11.08
N TRP A 74 12.02 8.65 11.83
CA TRP A 74 10.59 8.36 11.65
C TRP A 74 10.09 8.74 10.25
N TRP A 75 10.41 9.96 9.79
CA TRP A 75 10.01 10.42 8.45
C TRP A 75 10.67 9.63 7.33
N LEU A 76 11.94 9.24 7.48
CA LEU A 76 12.63 8.40 6.50
C LEU A 76 11.92 7.06 6.34
N VAL A 77 11.54 6.40 7.45
CA VAL A 77 10.80 5.14 7.36
C VAL A 77 9.38 5.34 6.85
N ALA A 78 8.69 6.41 7.25
CA ALA A 78 7.36 6.71 6.72
C ALA A 78 7.39 6.91 5.19
N LEU A 79 8.41 7.61 4.67
CA LEU A 79 8.64 7.76 3.23
C LEU A 79 9.00 6.43 2.57
N ALA A 80 9.81 5.59 3.22
CA ALA A 80 10.11 4.26 2.71
C ALA A 80 8.86 3.37 2.64
N VAL A 81 7.98 3.41 3.64
CA VAL A 81 6.68 2.70 3.62
C VAL A 81 5.84 3.17 2.45
N ALA A 82 5.65 4.48 2.28
CA ALA A 82 4.88 5.02 1.17
C ALA A 82 5.50 4.65 -0.18
N GLY A 83 6.82 4.79 -0.33
CA GLY A 83 7.54 4.50 -1.57
C GLY A 83 7.49 3.03 -1.98
N VAL A 84 7.69 2.09 -1.04
CA VAL A 84 7.61 0.66 -1.35
C VAL A 84 6.18 0.25 -1.70
N ASN A 85 5.18 0.74 -0.95
CA ASN A 85 3.78 0.47 -1.27
C ASN A 85 3.37 1.05 -2.63
N PHE A 86 3.85 2.25 -2.97
CA PHE A 86 3.66 2.84 -4.29
C PHE A 86 4.24 1.96 -5.39
N LEU A 87 5.51 1.57 -5.27
CA LEU A 87 6.21 0.81 -6.31
C LEU A 87 5.55 -0.55 -6.58
N ILE A 88 5.14 -1.28 -5.54
CA ILE A 88 4.47 -2.57 -5.69
C ILE A 88 3.13 -2.40 -6.41
N ALA A 89 2.30 -1.45 -5.95
CA ALA A 89 0.98 -1.21 -6.53
C ALA A 89 1.03 -0.60 -7.93
N PHE A 90 2.08 0.14 -8.28
CA PHE A 90 2.29 0.66 -9.63
C PHE A 90 2.75 -0.44 -10.59
N THR A 91 3.78 -1.21 -10.20
CA THR A 91 4.48 -2.13 -11.12
C THR A 91 3.63 -3.29 -11.60
N ILE A 92 2.74 -3.81 -10.76
CA ILE A 92 1.87 -4.95 -11.12
C ILE A 92 0.89 -4.61 -12.27
N PRO A 93 -0.02 -3.62 -12.14
CA PRO A 93 -0.91 -3.25 -13.23
C PRO A 93 -0.14 -2.65 -14.41
N PHE A 94 0.97 -1.95 -14.18
CA PHE A 94 1.82 -1.47 -15.28
C PHE A 94 2.39 -2.63 -16.11
N ASN A 95 2.85 -3.70 -15.47
CA ASN A 95 3.31 -4.89 -16.18
C ASN A 95 2.16 -5.57 -16.95
N ALA A 96 0.96 -5.66 -16.37
CA ALA A 96 -0.21 -6.23 -17.05
C ALA A 96 -0.60 -5.44 -18.31
N ILE A 97 -0.48 -4.10 -18.28
CA ILE A 97 -0.66 -3.26 -19.47
C ILE A 97 0.42 -3.56 -20.51
N GLN A 98 1.69 -3.63 -20.11
CA GLN A 98 2.81 -3.85 -21.03
C GLN A 98 2.80 -5.25 -21.67
N SER A 99 2.37 -6.28 -20.93
CA SER A 99 2.29 -7.65 -21.43
C SER A 99 1.00 -7.94 -22.19
N GLY A 100 0.03 -7.03 -22.19
CA GLY A 100 -1.31 -7.28 -22.72
C GLY A 100 -2.10 -8.32 -21.92
N ASP A 101 -1.73 -8.55 -20.65
CA ASP A 101 -2.33 -9.56 -19.77
C ASP A 101 -3.53 -8.96 -19.01
N HIS A 102 -4.48 -8.42 -19.77
CA HIS A 102 -5.70 -7.81 -19.27
C HIS A 102 -6.82 -7.93 -20.33
N CYS A 103 -8.07 -7.79 -19.89
CA CYS A 103 -9.21 -7.77 -20.80
C CYS A 103 -9.10 -6.61 -21.81
N PRO A 104 -9.16 -6.87 -23.13
CA PRO A 104 -9.05 -5.83 -24.16
C PRO A 104 -10.20 -4.81 -24.17
N ASP A 105 -11.34 -5.13 -23.55
CA ASP A 105 -12.48 -4.21 -23.44
C ASP A 105 -12.28 -3.16 -22.32
N LEU A 106 -11.30 -3.34 -21.43
CA LEU A 106 -10.98 -2.39 -20.38
C LEU A 106 -9.97 -1.35 -20.87
N TYR A 107 -10.29 -0.06 -20.73
CA TYR A 107 -9.38 1.02 -21.10
C TYR A 107 -8.43 1.35 -19.94
N LEU A 108 -7.38 0.54 -19.79
CA LEU A 108 -6.36 0.73 -18.75
C LEU A 108 -5.25 1.68 -19.23
N THR A 109 -4.96 2.72 -18.44
CA THR A 109 -3.95 3.71 -18.78
C THR A 109 -2.84 3.80 -17.73
N VAL A 110 -1.66 4.31 -18.10
CA VAL A 110 -0.55 4.56 -17.15
C VAL A 110 -0.96 5.50 -15.99
N PRO A 111 -1.76 6.57 -16.21
CA PRO A 111 -2.36 7.35 -15.14
C PRO A 111 -3.14 6.51 -14.11
N ASP A 112 -3.85 5.46 -14.54
CA ASP A 112 -4.56 4.57 -13.62
C ASP A 112 -3.60 3.79 -12.72
N CYS A 113 -2.48 3.31 -13.28
CA CYS A 113 -1.43 2.65 -12.49
C CYS A 113 -0.79 3.59 -11.47
N LEU A 114 -0.50 4.84 -11.88
CA LEU A 114 0.01 5.87 -10.98
C LEU A 114 -1.00 6.15 -9.88
N GLY A 115 -2.27 6.28 -10.24
CA GLY A 115 -3.35 6.50 -9.30
C GLY A 115 -3.46 5.39 -8.27
N PHE A 116 -3.50 4.13 -8.71
CA PHE A 116 -3.55 3.00 -7.79
C PHE A 116 -2.30 2.93 -6.90
N GLY A 117 -1.11 3.20 -7.47
CA GLY A 117 0.14 3.36 -6.72
C GLY A 117 0.02 4.40 -5.59
N PHE A 118 -0.50 5.59 -5.88
CA PHE A 118 -0.71 6.64 -4.88
C PHE A 118 -1.72 6.26 -3.80
N SER A 119 -2.83 5.61 -4.19
CA SER A 119 -3.83 5.12 -3.24
C SER A 119 -3.21 4.13 -2.25
N ASN A 120 -2.43 3.17 -2.75
CA ASN A 120 -1.75 2.19 -1.89
C ASN A 120 -0.65 2.83 -1.02
N ALA A 121 0.09 3.80 -1.55
CA ALA A 121 1.08 4.56 -0.78
C ALA A 121 0.44 5.33 0.38
N LEU A 122 -0.71 5.96 0.13
CA LEU A 122 -1.47 6.70 1.13
C LEU A 122 -2.01 5.75 2.21
N TRP A 123 -2.62 4.64 1.82
CA TRP A 123 -3.12 3.66 2.79
C TRP A 123 -1.98 3.02 3.62
N GLY A 124 -0.83 2.71 2.99
CA GLY A 124 0.35 2.25 3.70
C GLY A 124 0.88 3.27 4.70
N PHE A 125 0.91 4.56 4.32
CA PHE A 125 1.28 5.65 5.23
C PHE A 125 0.30 5.80 6.39
N ILE A 126 -1.01 5.78 6.12
CA ILE A 126 -2.06 5.84 7.16
C ILE A 126 -1.91 4.67 8.12
N LEU A 127 -1.74 3.46 7.60
CA LEU A 127 -1.52 2.25 8.41
C LEU A 127 -0.28 2.39 9.29
N PHE A 128 0.83 2.92 8.74
CA PHE A 128 2.04 3.18 9.51
C PHE A 128 1.80 4.19 10.64
N VAL A 129 1.07 5.28 10.37
CA VAL A 129 0.68 6.26 11.40
C VAL A 129 -0.16 5.61 12.50
N VAL A 130 -1.12 4.76 12.13
CA VAL A 130 -1.97 4.04 13.09
C VAL A 130 -1.13 3.10 13.97
N ILE A 131 -0.32 2.22 13.36
CA ILE A 131 0.51 1.25 14.10
C ILE A 131 1.52 1.96 14.99
N THR A 132 2.15 3.04 14.50
CA THR A 132 3.09 3.82 15.31
C THR A 132 2.42 4.61 16.43
N THR A 133 1.13 4.95 16.32
CA THR A 133 0.36 5.62 17.39
C THR A 133 0.02 4.63 18.52
N LEU A 134 -0.28 3.37 18.19
CA LEU A 134 -0.64 2.35 19.18
C LEU A 134 0.51 2.11 20.18
N PRO A 135 0.24 2.15 21.50
CA PRO A 135 1.29 2.03 22.51
C PRO A 135 1.81 0.60 22.66
N PHE A 136 0.98 -0.41 22.42
CA PHE A 136 1.26 -1.79 22.79
C PHE A 136 2.44 -2.44 22.02
N PRO A 137 2.58 -2.33 20.69
CA PRO A 137 3.77 -2.86 20.01
C PRO A 137 5.01 -1.97 20.22
N ARG A 138 4.80 -0.64 20.31
CA ARG A 138 5.89 0.34 20.44
C ARG A 138 6.60 0.29 21.79
N ARG A 139 5.91 -0.10 22.85
CA ARG A 139 6.48 -0.19 24.22
C ARG A 139 7.59 -1.22 24.36
N LEU A 140 7.72 -2.14 23.39
CA LEU A 140 8.81 -3.11 23.30
C LEU A 140 10.10 -2.52 22.70
N SER A 141 10.05 -1.30 22.15
CA SER A 141 11.23 -0.57 21.70
C SER A 141 11.99 0.05 22.90
N THR A 142 13.32 0.09 22.80
CA THR A 142 14.26 0.64 23.79
C THR A 142 14.46 2.15 23.63
N ASN A 143 14.77 2.66 22.42
CA ASN A 143 15.16 4.07 22.19
C ASN A 143 14.07 4.90 21.49
N CYS A 144 13.26 4.31 20.62
CA CYS A 144 12.20 4.96 19.84
C CYS A 144 10.80 4.82 20.46
N ARG A 145 10.68 4.36 21.70
CA ARG A 145 9.40 4.09 22.39
C ARG A 145 8.40 5.26 22.45
N GLN A 146 8.86 6.50 22.36
CA GLN A 146 8.00 7.70 22.39
C GLN A 146 7.84 8.36 21.01
N THR A 147 8.58 7.89 20.02
CA THR A 147 8.59 8.41 18.65
C THR A 147 7.33 7.97 17.92
N THR A 148 6.51 8.92 17.50
CA THR A 148 5.22 8.71 16.80
C THR A 148 5.00 9.82 15.79
N PHE A 149 4.00 9.70 14.93
CA PHE A 149 3.60 10.83 14.08
C PHE A 149 3.33 12.14 14.87
N TRP A 150 2.73 12.03 16.06
CA TRP A 150 2.40 13.16 16.93
C TRP A 150 3.60 13.74 17.68
N LYS A 151 4.65 12.94 17.85
CA LYS A 151 5.92 13.29 18.50
C LYS A 151 7.05 12.60 17.75
N PRO A 152 7.40 13.08 16.54
CA PRO A 152 8.40 12.44 15.70
C PRO A 152 9.78 12.66 16.29
#